data_AF-A0AAN9AYA7-F1
#
_entry.id   AF-A0AAN9AYA7-F1
#
_cell.length_a   1.000
_cell.length_b   1.000
_cell.length_c   1.000
_cell.angle_alpha   90.00
_cell.angle_beta   90.00
_cell.angle_gamma   90.00
#
_symmetry.space_group_name_H-M   'P 1'
#
loop_
_entity.id
_entity.type
_entity.pdbx_description
1 polymer ?
#
loop_
_entity_poly.entity_id
_entity_poly.type
_entity_poly.pdbx_seq_one_letter_code
_entity_poly.pdbx_strand_id
1 'polypeptide(L)'
;MPRFIFWLQFIVVLWHWAGIGNPSVRAVPVIIKNPIKKEGLYSSQDDVIILNKNNMEDRVYGKSKVWMIEFYNSWCGHCIKFAPTWRQFASDLRGWRRVVSVGAVDCANDDNLEICRDFDIEAYPSILVCLTLSVF
;
A
#
# COMPACT_ATOMS: atom_id res chain seq x y z
N MET A 1 8.83 -3.90 -76.25
CA MET A 1 10.30 -3.76 -76.18
C MET A 1 10.63 -2.55 -75.32
N PRO A 2 11.63 -2.60 -74.44
CA PRO A 2 11.72 -3.42 -73.25
C PRO A 2 11.56 -2.57 -71.97
N ARG A 3 10.92 -3.18 -70.97
CA ARG A 3 11.09 -2.93 -69.53
C ARG A 3 12.50 -3.37 -69.14
N PHE A 4 13.10 -2.76 -68.11
CA PHE A 4 14.30 -3.13 -67.32
C PHE A 4 15.19 -1.89 -67.16
N ILE A 5 15.79 -1.72 -65.97
CA ILE A 5 16.55 -0.54 -65.48
C ILE A 5 15.67 0.47 -64.75
N PHE A 6 15.13 0.11 -63.58
CA PHE A 6 14.86 1.07 -62.48
C PHE A 6 14.76 0.34 -61.14
N TRP A 7 15.59 -0.70 -60.94
CA TRP A 7 15.57 -1.51 -59.72
C TRP A 7 16.98 -1.94 -59.27
N LEU A 8 17.96 -1.04 -59.37
CA LEU A 8 19.34 -1.28 -58.92
C LEU A 8 19.99 -0.03 -58.28
N GLN A 9 19.24 0.74 -57.48
CA GLN A 9 19.86 1.76 -56.61
C GLN A 9 19.40 1.75 -55.14
N PHE A 10 18.56 0.80 -54.70
CA PHE A 10 18.07 0.78 -53.31
C PHE A 10 18.72 -0.26 -52.38
N ILE A 11 19.72 -1.02 -52.82
CA ILE A 11 20.26 -2.15 -52.01
C ILE A 11 21.47 -1.76 -51.12
N VAL A 12 22.16 -0.65 -51.38
CA VAL A 12 23.45 -0.38 -50.69
C VAL A 12 23.29 0.33 -49.33
N VAL A 13 22.17 0.98 -49.04
CA VAL A 13 21.97 1.71 -47.76
C VAL A 13 21.42 0.82 -46.64
N LEU A 14 20.97 -0.41 -46.95
CA LEU A 14 20.38 -1.33 -45.97
C LEU A 14 21.39 -2.22 -45.21
N TRP A 15 22.68 -2.19 -45.55
CA TRP A 15 23.69 -3.05 -44.89
C TRP A 15 24.54 -2.38 -43.81
N HIS A 16 24.38 -1.07 -43.57
CA HIS A 16 25.15 -0.36 -42.52
C HIS A 16 24.39 -0.09 -41.22
N TRP A 17 23.14 -0.55 -41.08
CA TRP A 17 22.34 -0.38 -39.86
C TRP A 17 21.84 -1.71 -39.29
N ALA A 18 22.71 -2.73 -39.35
CA ALA A 18 22.43 -4.07 -38.80
C ALA A 18 23.39 -4.44 -37.65
N GLY A 19 23.70 -3.50 -36.75
CA GLY A 19 24.78 -3.75 -35.79
C GLY A 19 24.89 -2.86 -34.56
N ILE A 20 23.79 -2.51 -33.87
CA ILE A 20 23.83 -2.23 -32.42
C ILE A 20 22.52 -2.74 -31.77
N GLY A 21 22.44 -4.05 -31.54
CA GLY A 21 21.48 -4.64 -30.61
C GLY A 21 22.15 -4.84 -29.26
N ASN A 22 21.70 -4.15 -28.21
CA ASN A 22 22.20 -4.31 -26.84
C ASN A 22 21.80 -5.69 -26.29
N PRO A 23 22.75 -6.59 -25.94
CA PRO A 23 22.44 -7.98 -25.62
C PRO A 23 21.96 -8.22 -24.17
N SER A 24 21.42 -7.21 -23.47
CA SER A 24 21.21 -7.29 -22.01
C SER A 24 19.77 -7.23 -21.51
N VAL A 25 18.78 -6.91 -22.34
CA VAL A 25 17.38 -6.84 -21.88
C VAL A 25 16.65 -8.15 -22.16
N ARG A 26 16.85 -9.11 -21.25
CA ARG A 26 15.99 -10.30 -21.16
C ARG A 26 14.58 -9.81 -20.80
N ALA A 27 13.67 -9.74 -21.78
CA ALA A 27 12.28 -9.42 -21.54
C ALA A 27 11.66 -10.51 -20.66
N VAL A 28 11.49 -10.20 -19.37
CA VAL A 28 10.69 -11.01 -18.46
C VAL A 28 9.22 -10.74 -18.83
N PRO A 29 8.39 -11.77 -19.08
CA PRO A 29 6.97 -11.55 -19.30
C PRO A 29 6.37 -10.99 -18.02
N VAL A 30 5.98 -9.71 -18.04
CA VAL A 30 5.15 -9.12 -16.99
C VAL A 30 3.77 -9.72 -17.17
N ILE A 31 3.53 -10.83 -16.48
CA ILE A 31 2.16 -11.31 -16.26
C ILE A 31 1.52 -10.29 -15.33
N ILE A 32 0.75 -9.36 -15.88
CA ILE A 32 -0.18 -8.51 -15.11
C ILE A 32 -1.28 -9.45 -14.59
N LYS A 33 -0.98 -10.19 -13.52
CA LYS A 33 -1.97 -10.81 -12.66
C LYS A 33 -2.35 -9.79 -11.61
N ASN A 34 -3.55 -9.26 -11.79
CA ASN A 34 -4.53 -8.86 -10.77
C ASN A 34 -4.99 -7.41 -10.88
N PRO A 35 -6.31 -7.17 -10.71
CA PRO A 35 -6.79 -5.84 -10.36
C PRO A 35 -6.04 -5.42 -9.08
N ILE A 36 -5.53 -4.19 -9.05
CA ILE A 36 -4.82 -3.64 -7.89
C ILE A 36 -5.80 -3.63 -6.72
N LYS A 37 -5.81 -4.71 -5.94
CA LYS A 37 -6.30 -4.66 -4.57
C LYS A 37 -5.29 -3.79 -3.86
N LYS A 38 -5.68 -2.55 -3.56
CA LYS A 38 -4.83 -1.58 -2.88
C LYS A 38 -4.52 -2.14 -1.49
N GLU A 39 -3.40 -2.84 -1.36
CA GLU A 39 -2.98 -3.40 -0.09
C GLU A 39 -2.47 -2.25 0.80
N GLY A 40 -2.85 -2.27 2.07
CA GLY A 40 -2.44 -1.27 3.06
C GLY A 40 -0.96 -1.41 3.45
N LEU A 41 -0.49 -0.55 4.36
CA LEU A 41 0.89 -0.59 4.84
C LEU A 41 1.17 -1.75 5.81
N TYR A 42 0.14 -2.42 6.33
CA TYR A 42 0.23 -3.48 7.32
C TYR A 42 -0.39 -4.79 6.82
N SER A 43 0.09 -5.91 7.35
CA SER A 43 -0.34 -7.26 6.97
C SER A 43 -0.67 -8.12 8.18
N SER A 44 -1.16 -9.34 7.94
CA SER A 44 -1.43 -10.32 9.00
C SER A 44 -0.18 -10.85 9.71
N GLN A 45 1.03 -10.52 9.24
CA GLN A 45 2.29 -10.91 9.86
C GLN A 45 2.75 -9.91 10.94
N ASP A 46 2.17 -8.71 10.95
CA ASP A 46 2.48 -7.65 11.90
C ASP A 46 1.63 -7.80 13.17
N ASP A 47 2.10 -7.26 14.31
CA ASP A 47 1.29 -7.15 15.53
C ASP A 47 0.29 -5.98 15.50
N VAL A 48 0.15 -5.35 14.33
CA VAL A 48 -0.78 -4.25 14.08
C VAL A 48 -2.10 -4.82 13.60
N ILE A 49 -3.18 -4.58 14.34
CA ILE A 49 -4.52 -5.03 13.97
C ILE A 49 -5.09 -4.11 12.89
N ILE A 50 -5.36 -4.67 11.72
CA ILE A 50 -6.01 -3.94 10.62
C ILE A 50 -7.48 -3.70 10.98
N LEU A 51 -7.80 -2.44 11.25
CA LEU A 51 -9.14 -1.97 11.56
C LEU A 51 -9.84 -1.45 10.30
N ASN A 52 -11.13 -1.71 10.20
CA ASN A 52 -11.98 -1.26 9.10
C ASN A 52 -13.44 -1.15 9.57
N LYS A 53 -14.30 -0.66 8.67
CA LYS A 53 -15.74 -0.45 8.94
C LYS A 53 -16.44 -1.67 9.52
N ASN A 54 -16.04 -2.86 9.11
CA ASN A 54 -16.72 -4.11 9.48
C ASN A 54 -16.26 -4.68 10.83
N ASN A 55 -15.14 -4.22 11.40
CA ASN A 55 -14.57 -4.83 12.60
C ASN A 55 -14.26 -3.84 13.73
N MET A 56 -14.32 -2.54 13.46
CA MET A 56 -13.93 -1.52 14.42
C MET A 56 -14.88 -1.50 15.62
N GLU A 57 -16.19 -1.58 15.38
CA GLU A 57 -17.18 -1.61 16.45
C GLU A 57 -16.99 -2.80 17.39
N ASP A 58 -16.90 -4.01 16.84
CA ASP A 58 -16.75 -5.24 17.62
C ASP A 58 -15.44 -5.33 18.40
N ARG A 59 -14.36 -4.70 17.90
CA ARG A 59 -13.02 -4.81 18.50
C ARG A 59 -12.67 -3.67 19.43
N VAL A 60 -13.12 -2.46 19.10
CA VAL A 60 -12.73 -1.24 19.81
C VAL A 60 -13.80 -0.90 20.84
N TYR A 61 -15.07 -0.76 20.46
CA TYR A 61 -16.09 -0.24 21.35
C TYR A 61 -16.56 -1.28 22.40
N GLY A 62 -16.88 -0.79 23.59
CA GLY A 62 -17.41 -1.61 24.69
C GLY A 62 -16.44 -2.67 25.24
N LYS A 63 -15.14 -2.58 24.94
CA LYS A 63 -14.10 -3.48 25.49
C LYS A 63 -13.39 -2.84 26.68
N SER A 64 -12.58 -3.60 27.42
CA SER A 64 -11.78 -3.11 28.55
C SER A 64 -10.32 -2.84 28.19
N LYS A 65 -9.99 -2.77 26.89
CA LYS A 65 -8.62 -2.57 26.41
C LYS A 65 -8.42 -1.14 25.93
N VAL A 66 -7.28 -0.56 26.27
CA VAL A 66 -6.80 0.67 25.65
C VAL A 66 -6.43 0.37 24.21
N TRP A 67 -6.92 1.17 23.27
CA TRP A 67 -6.57 1.08 21.86
C TRP A 67 -5.68 2.24 21.46
N MET A 68 -4.58 1.92 20.78
CA MET A 68 -3.73 2.91 20.10
C MET A 68 -3.88 2.66 18.60
N ILE A 69 -4.48 3.63 17.90
CA ILE A 69 -4.89 3.46 16.51
C ILE A 69 -4.16 4.50 15.67
N GLU A 70 -3.43 4.03 14.66
CA GLU A 70 -2.88 4.88 13.61
C GLU A 70 -3.88 5.00 12.46
N PHE A 71 -4.27 6.22 12.14
CA PHE A 71 -4.96 6.56 10.91
C PHE A 71 -3.93 7.01 9.88
N TYR A 72 -3.93 6.38 8.71
CA TYR A 72 -2.93 6.60 7.67
C TYR A 72 -3.55 6.55 6.28
N ASN A 73 -2.78 7.00 5.27
CA ASN A 73 -3.09 6.75 3.86
C ASN A 73 -1.99 5.90 3.23
N SER A 74 -2.36 4.81 2.57
CA SER A 74 -1.41 3.86 1.95
C SER A 74 -0.45 4.45 0.90
N TRP A 75 -0.77 5.62 0.35
CA TRP A 75 0.05 6.33 -0.64
C TRP A 75 0.82 7.54 -0.06
N CYS A 76 0.65 7.86 1.23
CA CYS A 76 1.30 9.00 1.85
C CYS A 76 2.76 8.69 2.22
N GLY A 77 3.70 9.51 1.74
CA GLY A 77 5.14 9.32 1.99
C GLY A 77 5.54 9.34 3.47
N HIS A 78 4.88 10.15 4.31
CA HIS A 78 5.13 10.16 5.76
C HIS A 78 4.62 8.89 6.44
N CYS A 79 3.44 8.39 6.03
CA CYS A 79 2.88 7.14 6.54
C CYS A 79 3.78 5.95 6.18
N ILE A 80 4.24 5.89 4.92
CA ILE A 80 5.16 4.84 4.46
C ILE A 80 6.45 4.83 5.29
N LYS A 81 7.01 6.02 5.58
CA LYS A 81 8.22 6.16 6.42
C LYS A 81 7.96 5.82 7.89
N PHE A 82 6.75 6.06 8.39
CA PHE A 82 6.39 5.82 9.79
C PHE A 82 6.01 4.37 10.07
N ALA A 83 5.49 3.64 9.08
CA ALA A 83 5.02 2.27 9.25
C ALA A 83 6.04 1.29 9.90
N PRO A 84 7.35 1.33 9.60
CA PRO A 84 8.33 0.52 10.32
C PRO A 84 8.36 0.81 11.83
N THR A 85 8.25 2.08 12.23
CA THR A 85 8.20 2.49 13.64
C THR A 85 6.94 1.99 14.31
N TRP A 86 5.79 2.07 13.63
CA TRP A 86 4.52 1.57 14.17
C TRP A 86 4.51 0.05 14.36
N ARG A 87 5.10 -0.71 13.42
CA ARG A 87 5.30 -2.17 13.57
C ARG A 87 6.17 -2.49 14.78
N GLN A 88 7.30 -1.79 14.94
CA GLN A 88 8.18 -2.01 16.08
C GLN A 88 7.47 -1.71 17.40
N PHE A 89 6.73 -0.60 17.44
CA PHE A 89 5.93 -0.22 18.61
C PHE A 89 4.89 -1.29 18.98
N ALA A 90 4.16 -1.84 18.00
CA ALA A 90 3.22 -2.94 18.23
C ALA A 90 3.92 -4.20 18.76
N SER A 91 5.11 -4.51 18.22
CA SER A 91 5.93 -5.65 18.66
C SER A 91 6.41 -5.48 20.11
N ASP A 92 6.86 -4.30 20.49
CA ASP A 92 7.32 -3.99 21.85
C ASP A 92 6.19 -4.13 22.88
N LEU A 93 4.94 -3.90 22.46
CA LEU A 93 3.74 -4.05 23.29
C LEU A 93 3.14 -5.45 23.31
N ARG A 94 3.74 -6.46 22.66
CA ARG A 94 3.24 -7.85 22.69
C ARG A 94 2.97 -8.38 24.10
N GLY A 95 3.82 -8.03 25.07
CA GLY A 95 3.64 -8.42 26.48
C GLY A 95 2.42 -7.78 27.15
N TRP A 96 1.96 -6.64 26.65
CA TRP A 96 0.86 -5.84 27.18
C TRP A 96 -0.47 -6.08 26.45
N ARG A 97 -0.53 -7.00 25.48
CA ARG A 97 -1.70 -7.28 24.62
C ARG A 97 -3.03 -7.55 25.33
N ARG A 98 -2.99 -7.86 26.64
CA ARG A 98 -4.19 -8.02 27.48
C ARG A 98 -4.83 -6.69 27.84
N VAL A 99 -4.04 -5.63 27.92
CA VAL A 99 -4.44 -4.29 28.36
C VAL A 99 -4.42 -3.29 27.19
N VAL A 100 -3.45 -3.40 26.29
CA VAL A 100 -3.27 -2.48 25.16
C VAL A 100 -3.37 -3.25 23.85
N SER A 101 -4.12 -2.71 22.89
CA SER A 101 -4.18 -3.17 21.52
C SER A 101 -3.64 -2.08 20.59
N VAL A 102 -2.84 -2.47 19.60
CA VAL A 102 -2.35 -1.55 18.57
C VAL A 102 -3.06 -1.86 17.25
N GLY A 103 -3.66 -0.84 16.64
CA GLY A 103 -4.40 -0.95 15.40
C GLY A 103 -3.99 0.07 14.36
N ALA A 104 -4.44 -0.13 13.13
CA ALA A 104 -4.29 0.85 12.06
C ALA A 104 -5.49 0.83 11.11
N VAL A 105 -5.87 2.01 10.63
CA VAL A 105 -6.97 2.24 9.67
C VAL A 105 -6.39 2.92 8.42
N ASP A 106 -6.58 2.31 7.25
CA ASP A 106 -6.22 2.93 5.96
C ASP A 106 -7.37 3.82 5.48
N CYS A 107 -7.24 5.12 5.64
CA CYS A 107 -8.19 6.13 5.17
C CYS A 107 -8.08 6.38 3.66
N ALA A 108 -7.12 5.76 2.96
CA ALA A 108 -7.07 5.78 1.51
C ALA A 108 -7.95 4.69 0.86
N ASN A 109 -8.57 3.82 1.67
CA ASN A 109 -9.62 2.92 1.24
C ASN A 109 -10.98 3.62 1.43
N ASP A 110 -11.77 3.67 0.36
CA ASP A 110 -13.08 4.33 0.35
C ASP A 110 -14.04 3.78 1.42
N ASP A 111 -13.96 2.47 1.72
CA ASP A 111 -14.79 1.82 2.74
C ASP A 111 -14.53 2.35 4.17
N ASN A 112 -13.34 2.91 4.41
CA ASN A 112 -12.93 3.41 5.71
C ASN A 112 -13.10 4.94 5.86
N LEU A 113 -13.47 5.66 4.80
CA LEU A 113 -13.56 7.12 4.83
C LEU A 113 -14.54 7.63 5.89
N GLU A 114 -15.64 6.91 6.12
CA GLU A 114 -16.62 7.25 7.16
C GLU A 114 -15.99 7.22 8.55
N ILE A 115 -15.28 6.14 8.89
CA ILE A 115 -14.54 6.05 10.16
C ILE A 115 -13.57 7.22 10.31
N CYS A 116 -12.78 7.51 9.28
CA CYS A 116 -11.77 8.56 9.39
C CYS A 116 -12.38 9.95 9.57
N ARG A 117 -13.61 10.17 9.08
CA ARG A 117 -14.38 11.38 9.35
C ARG A 117 -14.98 11.40 10.74
N ASP A 118 -15.53 10.27 11.22
CA ASP A 118 -16.12 10.17 12.56
C ASP A 118 -15.09 10.42 13.68
N PHE A 119 -13.81 10.14 13.40
CA PHE A 119 -12.68 10.43 14.30
C PHE A 119 -12.01 11.78 14.02
N ASP A 120 -12.59 12.64 13.17
CA ASP A 120 -12.07 13.95 12.79
C ASP A 120 -10.59 13.93 12.35
N ILE A 121 -10.22 12.95 11.52
CA ILE A 121 -8.84 12.81 11.05
C ILE A 121 -8.57 13.76 9.89
N GLU A 122 -7.84 14.84 10.17
CA GLU A 122 -7.49 15.87 9.18
C GLU A 122 -6.08 15.73 8.60
N ALA A 123 -5.19 14.95 9.25
CA ALA A 123 -3.80 14.81 8.85
C ALA A 123 -3.29 13.37 9.02
N TYR A 124 -2.24 13.01 8.27
CA TYR A 124 -1.67 11.67 8.26
C TYR A 124 -0.14 11.65 8.38
N PRO A 125 0.44 10.70 9.14
CA PRO A 125 -0.25 9.78 10.04
C PRO A 125 -0.78 10.51 11.29
N SER A 126 -1.92 10.06 11.82
CA SER A 126 -2.46 10.53 13.11
C SER A 126 -2.63 9.34 14.05
N ILE A 127 -2.26 9.50 15.31
CA ILE A 127 -2.39 8.46 16.34
C ILE A 127 -3.41 8.92 17.36
N LEU A 128 -4.46 8.12 17.56
CA LEU A 128 -5.45 8.33 18.60
C LEU A 128 -5.37 7.22 19.65
N VAL A 129 -5.53 7.62 20.91
CA VAL A 129 -5.67 6.69 22.04
C VAL A 129 -7.15 6.64 22.42
N CYS A 130 -7.77 5.48 22.20
CA CYS A 130 -9.15 5.23 22.60
C CYS A 130 -9.15 4.49 23.94
N LEU A 131 -9.55 5.21 24.99
CA LEU A 131 -9.81 4.63 26.30
C LEU A 131 -11.25 4.14 26.29
N THR A 132 -11.43 2.84 26.12
CA THR A 132 -12.75 2.20 26.10
C THR A 132 -13.39 2.10 27.50
N LEU A 133 -12.71 2.65 28.50
CA LEU A 133 -13.24 2.88 29.83
C LEU A 133 -14.12 4.14 29.77
N SER A 134 -15.42 3.95 29.62
CA SER A 134 -16.44 4.99 29.83
C SER A 134 -16.56 6.03 28.70
N VAL A 135 -17.13 5.61 27.57
CA VAL A 135 -18.04 6.54 26.86
C VAL A 135 -19.39 6.41 27.58
N PHE A 136 -19.59 7.28 28.57
CA PHE A 136 -20.91 7.66 29.06
C PHE A 136 -21.58 8.60 28.06
#